data_AF-A0A7M2SCS6-F1
#
_entry.id   AF-A0A7M2SCS6-F1
#
_cell.length_a   1.000
_cell.length_b   1.000
_cell.length_c   1.000
_cell.angle_alpha   90.00
_cell.angle_beta   90.00
_cell.angle_gamma   90.00
#
_symmetry.space_group_name_H-M   'P 1'
#
loop_
_entity.id
_entity.type
_entity.pdbx_description
1 polymer ?
#
loop_
_entity_poly.entity_id
_entity_poly.type
_entity_poly.pdbx_seq_one_letter_code
_entity_poly.pdbx_strand_id
1 'polypeptide(L)'
;MADGNNISATTVRRWVMEEIALLATRADRLLRVLKEVTRKGSHIVLVDGTLIRTRRRTGAHNRRSYSGNHKAHGLLFLALTDERGRLLWLSAARPG
;
A
#
# COMPACT_ATOMS: atom_id res chain seq x y z
N MET A 1 -9.72 -21.60 2.54
CA MET A 1 -8.72 -22.69 2.64
C MET A 1 -7.90 -22.60 3.94
N ALA A 2 -8.55 -22.54 5.11
CA ALA A 2 -7.88 -22.63 6.42
C ALA A 2 -8.64 -23.57 7.36
N ASP A 3 -9.97 -23.53 7.30
CA ASP A 3 -10.87 -24.35 8.13
C ASP A 3 -10.72 -25.86 7.90
N GLY A 4 -10.31 -26.29 6.70
CA GLY A 4 -10.08 -27.71 6.38
C GLY A 4 -8.75 -28.29 6.88
N ASN A 5 -7.82 -27.46 7.33
CA ASN A 5 -6.45 -27.86 7.71
C ASN A 5 -6.17 -27.65 9.22
N ASN A 6 -7.20 -27.36 10.03
CA ASN A 6 -7.07 -27.04 11.46
C ASN A 6 -6.10 -25.86 11.74
N ILE A 7 -5.98 -24.91 10.80
CA ILE A 7 -5.12 -23.74 10.95
C ILE A 7 -5.97 -22.59 11.49
N SER A 8 -5.59 -22.07 12.65
CA SER A 8 -6.30 -20.93 13.24
C SER A 8 -6.11 -19.64 12.42
N ALA A 9 -7.12 -18.77 12.43
CA ALA A 9 -7.04 -17.46 11.79
C ALA A 9 -5.87 -16.60 12.32
N THR A 10 -5.47 -16.78 13.58
CA THR A 10 -4.33 -16.06 14.16
C THR A 10 -3.00 -16.53 13.56
N THR A 11 -2.85 -17.82 13.27
CA THR A 11 -1.69 -18.36 12.54
C THR A 11 -1.59 -17.78 11.14
N VAL A 12 -2.69 -17.78 10.38
CA VAL A 12 -2.73 -17.17 9.03
C VAL A 12 -2.37 -15.69 9.10
N ARG A 13 -2.95 -14.95 10.06
CA ARG A 13 -2.63 -13.54 10.26
C ARG A 13 -1.15 -13.33 10.56
N ARG A 14 -0.51 -14.20 11.35
CA ARG A 14 0.92 -14.09 11.64
C ARG A 14 1.76 -14.24 10.37
N TRP A 15 1.51 -15.27 9.59
CA TRP A 15 2.23 -15.50 8.33
C TRP A 15 2.09 -14.32 7.36
N VAL A 16 0.87 -13.80 7.19
CA VAL A 16 0.63 -12.62 6.35
C VAL A 16 1.44 -11.41 6.82
N MET A 17 1.48 -11.15 8.13
CA MET A 17 2.25 -10.02 8.67
C MET A 17 3.76 -10.21 8.51
N GLU A 18 4.27 -11.44 8.68
CA GLU A 18 5.67 -11.78 8.44
C GLU A 18 6.06 -11.55 6.97
N GLU A 19 5.23 -12.00 6.04
CA GLU A 19 5.45 -11.80 4.60
C GLU A 19 5.42 -10.32 4.23
N ILE A 20 4.44 -9.56 4.73
CA ILE A 20 4.37 -8.10 4.53
C ILE A 20 5.64 -7.42 5.06
N ALA A 21 6.14 -7.81 6.22
CA ALA A 21 7.35 -7.23 6.80
C ALA A 21 8.57 -7.49 5.91
N LEU A 22 8.73 -8.72 5.41
CA LEU A 22 9.82 -9.08 4.50
C LEU A 22 9.76 -8.27 3.18
N LEU A 23 8.57 -8.15 2.60
CA LEU A 23 8.35 -7.34 1.39
C LEU A 23 8.64 -5.85 1.65
N ALA A 24 8.21 -5.32 2.79
CA ALA A 24 8.45 -3.93 3.17
C ALA A 24 9.95 -3.65 3.35
N THR A 25 10.71 -4.57 3.93
CA THR A 25 12.17 -4.44 4.06
C THR A 25 12.88 -4.45 2.71
N ARG A 26 12.37 -5.21 1.73
CA ARG A 26 12.93 -5.30 0.38
C ARG A 26 12.47 -4.17 -0.56
N ALA A 27 11.41 -3.44 -0.20
CA ALA A 27 10.86 -2.38 -1.04
C ALA A 27 11.89 -1.29 -1.33
N ASP A 28 12.09 -1.00 -2.62
CA ASP A 28 13.03 0.04 -3.03
C ASP A 28 12.54 1.44 -2.66
N ARG A 29 13.49 2.33 -2.38
CA ARG A 29 13.19 3.75 -2.19
C ARG A 29 12.72 4.36 -3.50
N LEU A 30 11.73 5.24 -3.44
CA LEU A 30 11.14 5.93 -4.60
C LEU A 30 12.21 6.48 -5.58
N LEU A 31 13.21 7.21 -5.06
CA LEU A 31 14.28 7.77 -5.90
C LEU A 31 15.10 6.72 -6.63
N ARG A 32 15.29 5.52 -6.05
CA ARG A 32 15.99 4.42 -6.72
C ARG A 32 15.15 3.86 -7.86
N VAL A 33 13.85 3.69 -7.63
CA VAL A 33 12.91 3.23 -8.66
C VAL A 33 12.89 4.21 -9.83
N LEU A 34 12.77 5.51 -9.58
CA LEU A 34 12.77 6.53 -10.64
C LEU A 34 14.08 6.55 -11.43
N LYS A 35 15.24 6.46 -10.75
CA LYS A 35 16.54 6.35 -11.43
C LYS A 35 16.62 5.13 -12.32
N GLU A 36 16.08 4.00 -11.88
CA GLU A 36 16.06 2.77 -12.66
C GLU A 36 15.16 2.87 -13.89
N VAL A 37 14.00 3.50 -13.76
CA VAL A 37 13.10 3.79 -14.88
C VAL A 37 13.80 4.65 -15.93
N THR A 38 14.46 5.74 -15.50
CA THR A 38 15.22 6.60 -16.42
C THR A 38 16.38 5.86 -17.08
N ARG A 39 17.10 5.01 -16.32
CA ARG A 39 18.20 4.19 -16.85
C ARG A 39 17.75 3.21 -17.93
N LYS A 40 16.51 2.70 -17.83
CA LYS A 40 15.90 1.80 -18.83
C LYS A 40 15.37 2.54 -20.06
N GLY A 41 15.51 3.86 -20.14
CA GLY A 41 15.03 4.67 -21.27
C GLY A 41 13.54 5.02 -21.20
N SER A 42 12.87 4.70 -20.08
CA SER A 42 11.49 5.14 -19.85
C SER A 42 11.50 6.53 -19.21
N HIS A 43 10.67 7.43 -19.72
CA HIS A 43 10.56 8.81 -19.24
C HIS A 43 9.23 9.13 -18.56
N ILE A 44 8.30 8.18 -18.56
CA ILE A 44 6.95 8.35 -18.04
C ILE A 44 6.69 7.24 -17.01
N VAL A 45 6.04 7.62 -15.91
CA VAL A 45 5.43 6.71 -14.94
C VAL A 45 4.01 7.18 -14.69
N LEU A 46 3.12 6.25 -14.38
CA LEU A 46 1.76 6.57 -13.97
C LEU A 46 1.69 6.56 -12.44
N VAL A 47 0.98 7.53 -11.88
CA VAL A 47 0.73 7.63 -10.44
C VAL A 47 -0.76 7.38 -10.21
N ASP A 48 -1.08 6.42 -9.35
CA ASP A 48 -2.46 6.20 -8.90
C ASP A 48 -2.56 6.27 -7.37
N GLY A 49 -3.71 6.73 -6.87
CA GLY A 49 -3.99 6.89 -5.46
C GLY A 49 -5.16 6.01 -5.03
N THR A 50 -4.89 4.97 -4.24
CA THR A 50 -5.91 4.06 -3.72
C THR A 50 -6.15 4.32 -2.23
N LEU A 51 -7.42 4.57 -1.86
CA LEU A 51 -7.84 4.68 -0.46
C LEU A 51 -8.37 3.34 0.07
N ILE A 52 -7.66 2.75 1.02
CA ILE A 52 -8.17 1.61 1.77
C ILE A 52 -9.06 2.14 2.89
N ARG A 53 -10.38 1.93 2.77
CA ARG A 53 -11.35 2.38 3.76
C ARG A 53 -11.09 1.73 5.11
N THR A 54 -11.14 2.53 6.17
CA THR A 54 -11.04 2.05 7.56
C THR A 54 -12.28 2.44 8.32
N ARG A 55 -12.58 1.72 9.42
CA ARG A 55 -13.69 2.10 10.30
C ARG A 55 -13.41 3.45 10.94
N ARG A 56 -14.44 4.29 11.01
CA ARG A 56 -14.41 5.60 11.66
C ARG A 56 -13.93 5.47 13.10
N ARG A 57 -12.85 6.17 13.46
CA ARG A 57 -12.39 6.30 14.85
C ARG A 57 -13.19 7.42 15.50
N THR A 58 -13.61 7.25 16.76
CA THR A 58 -14.35 8.28 17.51
C THR A 58 -13.39 9.25 18.22
N GLY A 59 -13.92 10.38 18.71
CA GLY A 59 -13.15 11.37 19.49
C GLY A 59 -12.10 12.14 18.69
N ALA A 60 -11.02 12.58 19.36
CA ALA A 60 -9.95 13.40 18.78
C ALA A 60 -9.19 12.72 17.63
N HIS A 61 -9.31 11.39 17.49
CA HIS A 61 -8.70 10.62 16.41
C HIS A 61 -9.51 10.62 15.12
N ASN A 62 -10.73 11.18 15.12
CA ASN A 62 -11.62 11.18 13.96
C ASN A 62 -11.11 12.02 12.78
N ARG A 63 -10.23 13.02 12.99
CA ARG A 63 -9.82 13.92 11.89
C ARG A 63 -8.56 13.50 11.14
N ARG A 64 -7.67 12.72 11.73
CA ARG A 64 -6.35 12.47 11.13
C ARG A 64 -6.39 11.65 9.84
N SER A 65 -7.46 10.91 9.57
CA SER A 65 -7.53 9.95 8.44
C SER A 65 -8.86 10.06 7.69
N TYR A 66 -9.26 11.28 7.31
CA TYR A 66 -10.46 11.51 6.48
C TYR A 66 -10.07 12.04 5.11
N SER A 67 -10.58 11.39 4.07
CA SER A 67 -10.39 11.77 2.67
C SER A 67 -11.46 12.73 2.22
N GLY A 68 -11.05 13.94 1.84
CA GLY A 68 -11.94 14.86 1.14
C GLY A 68 -12.41 14.28 -0.20
N ASN A 69 -11.48 13.73 -0.99
CA ASN A 69 -11.77 13.22 -2.33
C ASN A 69 -12.72 12.02 -2.30
N HIS A 70 -12.49 11.05 -1.41
CA HIS A 70 -13.32 9.84 -1.34
C HIS A 70 -14.50 9.97 -0.37
N LYS A 71 -14.60 11.09 0.35
CA LYS A 71 -15.59 11.33 1.43
C LYS A 71 -15.67 10.18 2.44
N ALA A 72 -14.53 9.61 2.78
CA ALA A 72 -14.44 8.42 3.61
C ALA A 72 -13.16 8.42 4.45
N HIS A 73 -13.18 7.71 5.57
CA HIS A 73 -11.97 7.49 6.36
C HIS A 73 -11.13 6.36 5.79
N GLY A 74 -9.82 6.54 5.72
CA GLY A 74 -8.95 5.49 5.21
C GLY A 74 -7.46 5.75 5.34
N LEU A 75 -6.71 4.82 4.78
CA LEU A 75 -5.28 4.96 4.55
C LEU A 75 -5.06 5.08 3.05
N LEU A 76 -4.44 6.19 2.64
CA LEU A 76 -4.11 6.45 1.25
C LEU A 76 -2.76 5.81 0.91
N PHE A 77 -2.73 5.09 -0.20
CA PHE A 77 -1.51 4.55 -0.80
C PHE A 77 -1.34 5.13 -2.19
N LEU A 78 -0.12 5.56 -2.51
CA LEU A 78 0.25 6.00 -3.85
C LEU A 78 1.05 4.88 -4.53
N ALA A 79 0.59 4.43 -5.68
CA ALA A 79 1.26 3.45 -6.51
C ALA A 79 1.91 4.15 -7.70
N LEU A 80 3.17 3.79 -7.99
CA LEU A 80 3.77 4.06 -9.29
C LEU A 80 3.68 2.82 -10.16
N THR A 81 3.25 3.00 -11.40
CA THR A 81 3.28 1.95 -12.41
C THR A 81 4.01 2.42 -13.66
N ASP A 82 4.51 1.46 -14.44
CA ASP A 82 4.97 1.75 -15.80
C ASP A 82 3.79 1.94 -16.76
N GLU A 83 4.07 2.24 -18.02
CA GLU A 83 3.06 2.46 -19.06
C GLU A 83 2.20 1.21 -19.35
N ARG A 84 2.61 0.03 -18.88
CA ARG A 84 1.87 -1.23 -19.01
C ARG A 84 1.09 -1.58 -17.74
N GLY A 85 1.09 -0.70 -16.75
CA GLY A 85 0.42 -0.89 -15.47
C GLY A 85 1.16 -1.81 -14.49
N ARG A 86 2.44 -2.15 -14.71
CA ARG A 86 3.21 -2.96 -13.76
C ARG A 86 3.62 -2.10 -12.57
N LEU A 87 3.37 -2.58 -11.36
CA LEU A 87 3.73 -1.89 -10.12
C LEU A 87 5.26 -1.74 -9.99
N LEU A 88 5.71 -0.51 -9.89
CA LEU A 88 7.11 -0.14 -9.71
C LEU A 88 7.42 0.24 -8.26
N TRP A 89 6.47 0.89 -7.58
CA TRP A 89 6.65 1.35 -6.21
C TRP A 89 5.30 1.58 -5.53
N LEU A 90 5.25 1.41 -4.21
CA LEU A 90 4.10 1.72 -3.38
C LEU A 90 4.54 2.57 -2.17
N SER A 91 3.78 3.61 -1.86
CA SER A 91 4.05 4.44 -0.69
C SER A 91 3.76 3.70 0.62
N ALA A 92 4.41 4.13 1.70
CA ALA A 92 3.89 3.88 3.04
C ALA A 92 2.47 4.47 3.18
N ALA A 93 1.66 3.89 4.06
CA ALA A 93 0.31 4.36 4.35
C ALA A 93 0.34 5.84 4.76
N ARG A 94 -0.43 6.67 4.05
CA ARG A 94 -0.64 8.07 4.40
C ARG A 94 -2.01 8.23 5.04
N PRO A 95 -2.18 9.20 5.95
CA PRO A 95 -3.50 9.54 6.44
C PRO A 95 -4.36 9.99 5.26
N GLY A 96 -5.48 9.31 5.07
CA GLY A 96 -6.21 9.26 3.81
C GLY A 96 -7.62 9.73 3.93
#